data_AF-A0A7W1NAF0-F1
#
_entry.id   AF-A0A7W1NAF0-F1
#
_cell.length_a   1.000
_cell.length_b   1.000
_cell.length_c   1.000
_cell.angle_alpha   90.00
_cell.angle_beta   90.00
_cell.angle_gamma   90.00
#
_symmetry.space_group_name_H-M   'P 1'
#
loop_
_entity.id
_entity.type
_entity.pdbx_description
1 polymer ?
#
loop_
_entity_poly.entity_id
_entity_poly.type
_entity_poly.pdbx_seq_one_letter_code
_entity_poly.pdbx_strand_id
1 'polypeptide(L)' 'MQRTLDVDLGAHRYPIHIGSGLLARAGALIAPTIGRGRVLVVA' A
#
# COMPACT_ATOMS: atom_id res chain seq x y z
N MET A 1 -15.57 -6.98 2.59
CA MET A 1 -14.60 -7.94 2.02
C MET A 1 -13.36 -7.20 1.59
N GLN A 2 -12.18 -7.78 1.81
CA GLN A 2 -10.88 -7.23 1.42
C GLN A 2 -10.11 -8.31 0.65
N ARG A 3 -9.39 -7.94 -0.41
CA ARG A 3 -8.42 -8.81 -1.08
C ARG A 3 -7.14 -8.04 -1.41
N THR A 4 -6.04 -8.76 -1.56
CA THR A 4 -4.77 -8.23 -2.06
C THR A 4 -4.45 -8.91 -3.39
N LEU A 5 -4.05 -8.12 -4.39
CA LEU A 5 -3.50 -8.62 -5.64
C LEU A 5 -2.01 -8.31 -5.65
N ASP A 6 -1.17 -9.33 -5.73
CA ASP A 6 0.26 -9.13 -5.98
C ASP A 6 0.50 -8.94 -7.47
N VAL A 7 1.07 -7.80 -7.84
CA VAL A 7 1.46 -7.51 -9.21
C VAL A 7 2.92 -7.93 -9.38
N ASP A 8 3.17 -8.91 -10.23
CA ASP A 8 4.52 -9.36 -10.52
C ASP A 8 5.12 -8.59 -11.71
N LEU A 9 6.05 -7.68 -11.40
CA LEU A 9 6.84 -6.91 -12.38
C LEU A 9 8.34 -7.14 -12.13
N GLY A 10 8.71 -8.35 -11.71
CA GLY A 10 10.09 -8.68 -11.34
C GLY A 10 10.56 -7.86 -10.15
N ALA A 11 11.64 -7.08 -10.32
CA ALA A 11 12.20 -6.23 -9.27
C ALA A 11 11.23 -5.16 -8.74
N HIS A 12 10.18 -4.84 -9.50
CA HIS A 12 9.16 -3.85 -9.14
C HIS A 12 7.85 -4.49 -8.67
N ARG A 13 7.87 -5.71 -8.12
CA ARG A 13 6.68 -6.34 -7.55
C ARG A 13 6.09 -5.50 -6.41
N TYR A 14 4.76 -5.35 -6.38
CA TYR A 14 4.04 -4.66 -5.30
C TYR A 14 2.61 -5.20 -5.07
N PRO A 15 2.07 -5.04 -3.84
CA PRO A 15 0.69 -5.40 -3.55
C PRO A 15 -0.29 -4.26 -3.88
N ILE A 16 -1.47 -4.61 -4.40
CA ILE A 16 -2.64 -3.74 -4.50
C ILE A 16 -3.67 -4.22 -3.46
N HIS A 17 -3.97 -3.38 -2.48
CA HIS A 17 -5.02 -3.65 -1.49
C HIS A 17 -6.37 -3.12 -1.97
N ILE A 18 -7.38 -4.00 -2.05
CA ILE A 18 -8.71 -3.70 -2.59
C ILE A 18 -9.78 -4.03 -1.54
N GLY A 19 -10.59 -3.04 -1.18
CA GLY A 19 -11.66 -3.20 -0.19
C GLY A 19 -12.17 -1.85 0.32
N SER A 20 -13.30 -1.87 1.01
CA SER A 20 -13.84 -0.70 1.70
C SER A 20 -13.07 -0.42 3.01
N GLY A 21 -13.00 0.85 3.41
CA GLY A 21 -12.42 1.26 4.70
C GLY A 21 -10.89 1.15 4.82
N LEU A 22 -10.16 0.88 3.73
CA LEU A 22 -8.72 0.67 3.77
C LEU A 22 -7.92 1.92 4.17
N LEU A 23 -8.42 3.11 3.86
CA LEU A 23 -7.74 4.37 4.20
C LEU A 23 -7.57 4.56 5.71
N ALA A 24 -8.51 4.07 6.53
CA ALA A 24 -8.37 4.08 7.99
C ALA A 24 -7.18 3.24 8.49
N ARG A 25 -6.66 2.34 7.65
CA ARG A 25 -5.50 1.47 7.92
C ARG A 25 -4.30 1.82 7.04
N ALA A 26 -4.34 2.93 6.29
CA ALA A 26 -3.33 3.26 5.29
C ALA A 26 -1.90 3.25 5.86
N GLY A 27 -1.70 3.82 7.05
CA GLY A 27 -0.38 3.85 7.69
C GLY A 27 0.25 2.47 7.86
N ALA A 28 -0.52 1.46 8.29
CA ALA A 28 -0.02 0.09 8.44
C ALA A 28 0.24 -0.58 7.09
N LEU A 29 -0.57 -0.27 6.08
CA LEU A 29 -0.44 -0.87 4.74
C LEU A 29 0.75 -0.32 3.96
N ILE A 30 1.07 0.97 4.12
CA ILE A 30 2.21 1.59 3.44
C ILE A 30 3.51 1.48 4.24
N ALA A 31 3.47 1.19 5.55
CA ALA A 31 4.69 1.11 6.36
C ALA A 31 5.83 0.25 5.75
N PRO A 32 5.56 -0.91 5.12
CA PRO A 32 6.61 -1.71 4.48
C PRO A 32 7.26 -1.06 3.25
N THR A 33 6.60 -0.09 2.60
CA THR A 33 7.10 0.59 1.39
C THR A 33 7.77 1.93 1.70
N ILE A 34 7.63 2.44 2.92
CA ILE A 34 8.15 3.75 3.32
C ILE A 34 9.55 3.60 3.92
N GLY A 35 10.59 4.04 3.18
CA GLY A 35 11.99 3.96 3.62
C GLY A 35 12.36 4.90 4.79
N ARG A 36 11.54 5.91 5.09
CA ARG A 36 11.71 6.87 6.20
C ARG A 36 10.34 7.35 6.68
N GLY A 37 10.15 7.60 7.97
CA GLY A 37 8.84 7.96 8.56
C GLY A 37 8.22 9.31 8.18
N ARG A 38 8.51 9.87 7.00
CA ARG A 38 7.90 11.11 6.47
C ARG A 38 7.31 10.84 5.08
N VAL A 39 6.08 11.29 4.86
CA VAL A 39 5.33 11.16 3.60
C VAL A 39 4.72 12.52 3.26
N LEU A 40 4.74 12.89 1.98
CA LEU A 40 4.04 14.06 1.45
C LEU A 40 2.79 13.59 0.71
N VAL A 41 1.62 14.13 1.06
CA VAL A 41 0.38 13.90 0.31
C VAL A 41 0.27 14.97 -0.78
N VAL A 42 0.16 14.54 -2.03
CA VAL A 42 -0.12 15.40 -3.19
C VAL A 42 -1.52 15.06 -3.67
N ALA A 43 -2.40 16.06 -3.73
CA ALA A 43 -3.80 15.94 -4.10
C ALA A 43 -4.11 16.76 -5.35
#